data_AF-A0AAD9KB52-F1
#
_entry.id   AF-A0AAD9KB52-F1
#
_cell.length_a   1.000
_cell.length_b   1.000
_cell.length_c   1.000
_cell.angle_alpha   90.00
_cell.angle_beta   90.00
_cell.angle_gamma   90.00
#
_symmetry.space_group_name_H-M   'P 1'
#
loop_
_entity.id
_entity.type
_entity.pdbx_description
1 polymer ?
#
loop_
_entity_poly.entity_id
_entity_poly.type
_entity_poly.pdbx_seq_one_letter_code
_entity_poly.pdbx_strand_id
1 'polypeptide(L)'
;MPADCYKNAPVDISLLSIAGKIFARILLNRRSTHITPKVVPETQCGFVGNRSALDMIFCRRQLQEKCIEQDRPLYMVFVDFSKAFETVGRTGLWQLLRKYGCPVHNYDRGTTYRDDGEC
;
A
#
# COMPACT_ATOMS: atom_id res chain seq x y z
N MET A 1 -3.22 -3.46 24.88
CA MET A 1 -1.76 -3.47 24.74
C MET A 1 -1.27 -2.02 24.70
N PRO A 2 -0.16 -1.65 25.37
CA PRO A 2 0.29 -0.26 25.44
C PRO A 2 0.91 0.20 24.11
N ALA A 3 0.65 1.46 23.73
CA ALA A 3 0.99 2.05 22.44
C ALA A 3 2.49 2.31 22.21
N ASP A 4 3.33 2.16 23.24
CA ASP A 4 4.73 2.60 23.21
C ASP A 4 5.69 1.57 22.59
N CYS A 5 5.27 0.31 22.44
CA CYS A 5 6.13 -0.76 21.92
C CYS A 5 6.38 -0.67 20.40
N TYR A 6 5.53 0.01 19.64
CA TYR A 6 5.69 0.13 18.18
C TYR A 6 6.70 1.18 17.74
N LYS A 7 7.05 2.16 18.60
CA LYS A 7 7.90 3.29 18.21
C LYS A 7 9.38 2.93 18.01
N ASN A 8 9.82 1.76 18.49
CA ASN A 8 11.20 1.29 18.42
C ASN A 8 11.34 -0.10 17.75
N ALA A 9 10.31 -0.57 17.04
CA ALA A 9 10.42 -1.84 16.31
C ALA A 9 11.41 -1.69 15.14
N PRO A 10 12.34 -2.64 14.94
CA PRO A 10 13.25 -2.62 13.81
C PRO A 10 12.48 -2.65 12.49
N VAL A 11 12.93 -1.84 11.52
CA VAL A 11 12.36 -1.82 10.17
C VAL A 11 13.05 -2.88 9.33
N ASP A 12 12.31 -3.94 9.00
CA ASP A 12 12.83 -5.01 8.16
C ASP A 12 12.80 -4.59 6.67
N ILE A 13 13.95 -4.69 6.01
CA ILE A 13 14.10 -4.37 4.58
C ILE A 13 14.48 -5.63 3.82
N SER A 14 13.61 -6.06 2.90
CA SER A 14 13.91 -7.15 1.97
C SER A 14 14.60 -6.61 0.71
N LEU A 15 15.82 -7.08 0.44
CA LEU A 15 16.57 -6.69 -0.76
C LEU A 15 16.41 -7.73 -1.87
N LEU A 16 15.89 -7.29 -3.02
CA LEU A 16 15.91 -8.10 -4.23
C LEU A 16 17.31 -8.05 -4.88
N SER A 17 17.70 -9.15 -5.53
CA SER A 17 18.86 -9.17 -6.43
C SER A 17 18.71 -8.15 -7.55
N ILE A 18 19.81 -7.77 -8.20
CA ILE A 18 19.80 -6.83 -9.34
C ILE A 18 18.84 -7.32 -10.43
N ALA A 19 18.93 -8.60 -10.81
CA ALA A 19 18.01 -9.22 -11.75
C ALA A 19 16.55 -9.15 -11.28
N GLY A 20 16.29 -9.39 -9.99
CA GLY A 20 14.96 -9.27 -9.40
C GLY A 20 14.40 -7.83 -9.48
N LYS A 21 15.22 -6.81 -9.21
CA LYS A 21 14.82 -5.40 -9.32
C LYS A 21 14.47 -5.03 -10.77
N ILE A 22 15.27 -5.48 -11.73
CA ILE A 22 15.01 -5.27 -13.17
C ILE A 22 13.68 -5.91 -13.55
N PHE A 23 13.48 -7.17 -13.17
CA PHE A 23 12.25 -7.90 -13.46
C PHE A 23 11.02 -7.23 -12.83
N ALA A 24 11.11 -6.84 -11.55
CA ALA A 24 10.04 -6.12 -10.85
C ALA A 24 9.70 -4.79 -11.55
N ARG A 25 10.71 -4.05 -12.02
CA ARG A 25 10.51 -2.80 -12.77
C ARG A 25 9.79 -3.03 -14.10
N ILE A 26 10.17 -4.07 -14.85
CA ILE A 26 9.50 -4.44 -16.10
C ILE A 26 8.02 -4.79 -15.83
N LEU A 27 7.75 -5.60 -14.81
CA LEU A 27 6.38 -5.95 -14.43
C LEU A 27 5.57 -4.71 -14.03
N LEU A 28 6.15 -3.82 -13.21
CA LEU A 28 5.50 -2.59 -12.79
C LEU A 28 5.15 -1.71 -13.99
N ASN A 29 6.10 -1.47 -14.89
CA ASN A 29 5.90 -0.62 -16.07
C ASN A 29 4.81 -1.17 -17.00
N ARG A 30 4.76 -2.50 -17.19
CA ARG A 30 3.74 -3.14 -18.03
C ARG A 30 2.35 -3.08 -17.44
N ARG A 31 2.22 -3.10 -16.11
CA ARG A 31 0.93 -3.18 -15.42
C ARG A 31 0.40 -1.82 -15.00
N SER A 32 1.28 -0.90 -14.61
CA SER A 32 0.89 0.39 -14.02
C SER A 32 0.03 1.22 -14.98
N THR A 33 0.32 1.23 -16.27
CA THR A 33 -0.45 1.99 -17.27
C THR A 33 -1.91 1.54 -17.38
N HIS A 34 -2.20 0.26 -17.14
CA HIS A 34 -3.54 -0.30 -17.32
C HIS A 34 -4.32 -0.48 -16.01
N ILE A 35 -3.62 -0.74 -14.90
CA ILE A 35 -4.23 -1.04 -13.60
C ILE A 35 -4.37 0.22 -12.75
N THR A 36 -3.34 1.06 -12.68
CA THR A 36 -3.31 2.23 -11.78
C THR A 36 -4.51 3.15 -12.00
N PRO A 37 -4.90 3.53 -13.24
CA PRO A 37 -6.06 4.41 -13.45
C PRO A 37 -7.41 3.80 -13.05
N LYS A 38 -7.50 2.47 -12.92
CA LYS A 38 -8.76 1.76 -12.61
C LYS A 38 -8.93 1.45 -11.12
N VAL A 39 -7.82 1.47 -10.36
CA VAL A 39 -7.78 1.00 -8.98
C VAL A 39 -7.44 2.13 -8.02
N VAL A 40 -6.57 3.05 -8.42
CA VAL A 40 -6.03 4.07 -7.52
C VAL A 40 -6.93 5.30 -7.55
N PRO A 41 -7.54 5.68 -6.41
CA PRO A 41 -8.40 6.86 -6.34
C PRO A 41 -7.58 8.15 -6.48
N GLU A 42 -8.23 9.23 -6.92
CA GLU A 42 -7.59 10.53 -7.07
C GLU A 42 -7.00 11.06 -5.75
N THR A 43 -7.60 10.71 -4.62
CA THR A 43 -7.14 11.10 -3.28
C THR A 43 -5.87 10.37 -2.82
N GLN A 44 -5.41 9.34 -3.53
CA GLN A 44 -4.19 8.62 -3.17
C GLN A 44 -2.96 9.24 -3.83
N CYS A 45 -2.02 9.72 -3.00
CA CYS A 45 -0.74 10.25 -3.47
C CYS A 45 0.43 9.27 -3.24
N GLY A 46 0.32 8.36 -2.27
CA GLY A 46 1.36 7.39 -1.97
C GLY A 46 1.56 6.35 -3.09
N PHE A 47 2.80 6.14 -3.51
CA PHE A 47 3.21 5.21 -4.57
C PHE A 47 2.58 5.48 -5.94
N VAL A 48 2.11 6.71 -6.20
CA VAL A 48 1.55 7.14 -7.49
C VAL A 48 2.55 8.04 -8.20
N GLY A 49 2.76 7.80 -9.50
CA GLY A 49 3.63 8.64 -10.32
C GLY A 49 3.13 10.09 -10.36
N ASN A 50 4.05 11.05 -10.32
CA ASN A 50 3.76 12.49 -10.34
C ASN A 50 2.93 12.99 -9.15
N ARG A 51 2.92 12.27 -8.03
CA ARG A 51 2.29 12.70 -6.76
C ARG A 51 3.25 12.53 -5.61
N SER A 52 3.06 13.33 -4.58
CA SER A 52 3.95 13.41 -3.43
C SER A 52 3.18 13.53 -2.12
N ALA A 53 3.86 13.30 -0.99
CA ALA A 53 3.28 13.55 0.33
C ALA A 53 2.93 15.03 0.54
N LEU A 54 3.61 15.94 -0.17
CA LEU A 54 3.33 17.37 -0.09
C LEU A 54 1.94 17.71 -0.61
N ASP A 55 1.48 17.02 -1.66
CA ASP A 55 0.14 17.24 -2.22
C ASP A 55 -0.94 16.93 -1.18
N MET A 56 -0.80 15.81 -0.45
CA MET A 56 -1.73 15.48 0.63
C MET A 56 -1.65 16.45 1.82
N ILE A 57 -0.44 16.89 2.18
CA ILE A 57 -0.27 17.89 3.25
C ILE A 57 -0.94 19.20 2.85
N PHE A 58 -0.79 19.62 1.59
CA PHE A 58 -1.43 20.81 1.04
C PHE A 58 -2.96 20.68 1.10
N CYS A 59 -3.54 19.60 0.56
CA CYS A 59 -4.98 19.37 0.60
C CYS A 59 -5.52 19.36 2.05
N ARG A 60 -4.79 18.74 2.98
CA ARG A 60 -5.17 18.71 4.40
C ARG A 60 -5.17 20.11 5.01
N ARG A 61 -4.15 20.93 4.74
CA ARG A 61 -4.08 22.31 5.23
C ARG A 61 -5.22 23.16 4.67
N GLN A 62 -5.48 23.05 3.38
CA GLN A 62 -6.60 23.75 2.72
C GLN A 62 -7.95 23.37 3.35
N LEU A 63 -8.16 22.10 3.68
CA LEU A 63 -9.38 21.67 4.38
C LEU A 63 -9.48 22.28 5.78
N GLN A 64 -8.37 22.29 6.53
CA GLN A 64 -8.31 22.91 7.86
C GLN A 64 -8.63 24.41 7.81
N GLU A 65 -7.98 25.15 6.90
CA GLU A 65 -8.19 26.59 6.71
C GLU A 65 -9.66 26.91 6.39
N LYS A 66 -10.27 26.18 5.46
CA LYS A 66 -11.69 26.39 5.11
C LYS A 66 -12.67 26.10 6.25
N CYS A 67 -12.40 25.09 7.06
CA CYS A 67 -13.23 24.81 8.24
C CYS A 67 -13.15 25.93 9.27
N ILE A 68 -11.96 26.51 9.48
CA ILE A 68 -11.76 27.68 10.34
C ILE A 68 -12.52 28.89 9.79
N GLU A 69 -12.39 29.18 8.49
CA GLU A 69 -13.08 30.31 7.83
C GLU A 69 -14.61 30.22 7.94
N GLN A 70 -15.17 29.01 7.94
CA GLN A 70 -16.62 28.77 7.99
C GLN A 70 -17.17 28.55 9.40
N ASP A 71 -16.34 28.68 10.43
CA ASP A 71 -16.70 28.36 11.83
C ASP A 71 -17.32 26.96 11.97
N ARG A 72 -16.72 25.97 11.28
CA ARG A 72 -17.16 24.58 11.29
C ARG A 72 -16.14 23.69 11.98
N PRO A 73 -16.57 22.76 12.86
CA PRO A 73 -15.64 21.80 13.44
C PRO A 73 -15.13 20.82 12.38
N LEU A 74 -13.83 20.53 12.43
CA LEU A 74 -13.18 19.53 11.59
C LEU A 74 -12.65 18.37 12.44
N TYR A 75 -13.06 17.15 12.10
CA TYR A 75 -12.56 15.91 12.70
C TYR A 75 -11.78 15.12 11.66
N MET A 76 -10.59 14.64 12.02
CA MET A 76 -9.75 13.81 11.16
C MET A 76 -9.32 12.55 11.89
N VAL A 77 -9.42 11.41 11.21
CA VAL A 77 -8.99 10.10 11.71
C VAL A 77 -7.79 9.64 10.88
N PHE A 78 -6.70 9.30 11.56
CA PHE A 78 -5.51 8.73 10.95
C PHE A 78 -5.48 7.23 11.23
N VAL A 79 -5.55 6.43 10.17
CA VAL A 79 -5.49 4.97 10.23
C VAL A 79 -4.15 4.53 9.68
N ASP A 80 -3.42 3.74 10.45
CA ASP A 80 -2.17 3.12 10.03
C ASP A 80 -2.23 1.61 10.22
N PHE A 81 -1.63 0.86 9.30
CA PHE A 81 -1.65 -0.61 9.32
C PHE A 81 -0.32 -1.15 9.80
N SER A 82 -0.33 -1.87 10.93
CA SER A 82 0.86 -2.59 11.41
C SER A 82 1.27 -3.66 10.40
N LYS A 83 2.54 -3.64 9.97
CA LYS A 83 3.12 -4.63 9.06
C LYS A 83 2.29 -4.84 7.77
N ALA A 84 1.89 -3.74 7.14
CA ALA A 84 0.97 -3.74 6.00
C ALA A 84 1.36 -4.70 4.85
N PHE A 85 2.66 -4.92 4.59
CA PHE A 85 3.11 -5.84 3.52
C PHE A 85 3.10 -7.32 3.93
N GLU A 86 3.29 -7.62 5.22
CA GLU A 86 3.29 -8.99 5.74
C GLU A 86 1.86 -9.51 5.90
N THR A 87 0.92 -8.61 6.20
CA THR A 87 -0.48 -8.95 6.52
C THR A 87 -1.40 -9.04 5.29
N VAL A 88 -0.90 -8.77 4.07
CA VAL A 88 -1.74 -8.87 2.85
C VAL A 88 -2.05 -10.33 2.54
N GLY A 89 -3.35 -10.69 2.57
CA GLY A 89 -3.82 -12.01 2.17
C GLY A 89 -3.50 -12.32 0.70
N ARG A 90 -2.66 -13.34 0.47
CA ARG A 90 -2.15 -13.72 -0.87
C ARG A 90 -3.28 -14.12 -1.82
N THR A 91 -4.21 -14.95 -1.35
CA THR A 91 -5.37 -15.41 -2.14
C THR A 91 -6.23 -14.23 -2.60
N GLY A 92 -6.55 -13.32 -1.69
CA GLY A 92 -7.34 -12.12 -1.99
C GLY A 92 -6.64 -11.18 -2.97
N LEU A 93 -5.33 -10.97 -2.79
CA LEU A 93 -4.52 -10.17 -3.70
C LEU A 93 -4.52 -10.74 -5.12
N TRP A 94 -4.35 -12.05 -5.30
CA TRP A 94 -4.39 -12.69 -6.61
C TRP A 94 -5.76 -12.61 -7.27
N GLN A 95 -6.85 -12.78 -6.50
CA GLN A 95 -8.21 -12.60 -7.00
C GLN A 95 -8.44 -11.15 -7.47
N LEU A 96 -7.96 -10.16 -6.71
CA LEU A 96 -8.05 -8.75 -7.08
C LEU A 96 -7.28 -8.46 -8.36
N LEU A 97 -6.02 -8.92 -8.46
CA LEU A 97 -5.20 -8.75 -9.65
C LEU A 97 -5.84 -9.40 -10.89
N ARG A 98 -6.46 -10.57 -10.74
CA ARG A 98 -7.22 -11.24 -11.80
C ARG A 98 -8.37 -10.38 -12.30
N LYS A 99 -9.15 -9.77 -11.40
CA LYS A 99 -10.24 -8.85 -11.74
C LYS A 99 -9.79 -7.68 -12.61
N TYR A 100 -8.56 -7.20 -12.42
CA TYR A 100 -7.98 -6.09 -13.19
C TYR A 100 -7.14 -6.53 -14.40
N GLY A 101 -7.24 -7.80 -14.82
CA GLY A 101 -6.64 -8.29 -16.06
C GLY A 101 -5.20 -8.81 -15.91
N CYS A 102 -4.72 -9.02 -14.69
CA CYS A 102 -3.46 -9.72 -14.47
C CYS A 102 -3.69 -11.24 -14.53
N PRO A 103 -3.02 -11.98 -15.43
CA PRO A 103 -3.13 -13.43 -15.47
C PRO A 103 -2.62 -14.03 -14.16
N VAL A 104 -3.33 -15.05 -13.68
CA VAL A 104 -2.94 -15.81 -12.49
C VAL A 104 -1.75 -16.69 -12.87
N HIS A 105 -0.64 -16.57 -12.15
CA HIS A 105 0.38 -17.61 -12.22
C HIS A 105 -0.03 -18.69 -11.21
N ASN A 106 -0.22 -19.92 -11.67
CA ASN A 106 -0.59 -21.07 -10.83
C ASN A 106 0.58 -21.50 -9.90
N TYR A 107 1.03 -20.62 -9.01
CA TYR A 107 2.06 -20.93 -8.00
C TYR A 107 1.46 -21.58 -6.74
N ASP A 108 0.14 -21.54 -6.54
CA ASP A 108 -0.55 -22.06 -5.36
C ASP A 108 -0.56 -23.60 -5.24
N ARG A 109 0.23 -24.33 -6.05
CA ARG A 109 0.36 -25.78 -5.93
C ARG A 109 1.64 -26.28 -5.26
N GLY A 110 2.51 -25.41 -4.73
CA GLY A 110 3.84 -25.87 -4.28
C GLY A 110 4.53 -25.17 -3.11
N THR A 111 3.97 -24.14 -2.48
CA THR A 111 4.61 -23.53 -1.29
C THR A 111 3.62 -23.38 -0.16
N THR A 112 3.42 -24.47 0.58
CA THR A 112 3.04 -24.37 1.99
C THR A 112 4.19 -23.67 2.70
N TYR A 113 4.09 -22.35 2.87
CA TYR A 113 4.60 -21.78 4.12
C TYR A 113 3.78 -22.49 5.19
N ARG A 114 4.41 -23.43 5.90
CA ARG A 114 3.83 -24.04 7.08
C ARG A 114 3.48 -22.90 8.03
N ASP A 115 2.18 -22.71 8.24
CA ASP A 115 1.66 -22.15 9.49
C ASP A 115 1.97 -23.18 10.59
N ASP A 116 3.24 -23.30 10.97
CA ASP A 116 3.61 -23.94 12.23
C ASP A 116 3.38 -22.88 13.30
N GLY A 117 2.14 -22.84 13.77
CA GLY A 117 1.72 -22.07 14.93
C GLY A 117 2.38 -22.61 16.19
N GLU A 118 3.64 -22.25 16.41
CA GLU A 118 4.25 -22.26 17.74
C GLU A 118 4.41 -20.82 18.24
N CYS A 119 4.00 -20.63 19.50
CA CYS A 119 4.12 -19.39 20.27
C CYS A 119 5.56 -18.84 20.33
#